data_AF-A0A3C0SP65-F1
#
_entry.id   AF-A0A3C0SP65-F1
#
_cell.length_a   1.000
_cell.length_b   1.000
_cell.length_c   1.000
_cell.angle_alpha   90.00
_cell.angle_beta   90.00
_cell.angle_gamma   90.00
#
_symmetry.space_group_name_H-M   'P 1'
#
loop_
_entity.id
_entity.type
_entity.pdbx_description
1 polymer ?
#
loop_
_entity_poly.entity_id
_entity_poly.type
_entity_poly.pdbx_seq_one_letter_code
_entity_poly.pdbx_strand_id
1 'polypeptide(L)'
;MDRTSMTLTMKDKNDIEFGLLNGVDTICLSYVTSESDIIELKEYINKVKKHNPQINMPKIWAKIECKEGILNFDSILKVVDGIMLGRGDLLSELDIIEIPFVQDEIIRKMKAKNKELIIATYVLDSMRSSFSPRISEVDDLYNFIKNKV
;
A
#
# COMPACT_ATOMS: atom_id res chain seq x y z
N MET A 1 -10.72 -4.58 -15.14
CA MET A 1 -10.11 -3.51 -15.97
C MET A 1 -8.64 -3.87 -16.08
N ASP A 2 -8.05 -3.89 -17.27
CA ASP A 2 -6.62 -4.21 -17.39
C ASP A 2 -5.79 -3.02 -16.89
N ARG A 3 -5.09 -3.22 -15.76
CA ARG A 3 -4.28 -2.19 -15.08
C ARG A 3 -2.79 -2.32 -15.38
N THR A 4 -2.38 -3.34 -16.13
CA THR A 4 -0.96 -3.65 -16.38
C THR A 4 -0.23 -2.62 -17.25
N SER A 5 -0.99 -1.71 -17.90
CA SER A 5 -0.46 -0.62 -18.72
C SER A 5 -0.56 0.76 -18.05
N MET A 6 -1.04 0.84 -16.80
CA MET A 6 -1.13 2.10 -16.08
C MET A 6 0.25 2.55 -15.61
N THR A 7 0.56 3.81 -15.89
CA THR A 7 1.80 4.50 -15.56
C THR A 7 1.46 5.74 -14.74
N LEU A 8 2.46 6.37 -14.11
CA LEU A 8 2.24 7.61 -13.36
C LEU A 8 1.61 8.69 -14.24
N THR A 9 0.41 9.11 -13.87
CA THR A 9 -0.30 10.18 -14.56
C THR A 9 0.40 11.52 -14.34
N MET A 10 0.03 12.53 -15.14
CA MET A 10 0.53 13.89 -14.90
C MET A 10 0.12 14.43 -13.54
N LYS A 11 -1.06 14.04 -13.03
CA LYS A 11 -1.50 14.42 -11.70
C LYS A 11 -0.61 13.78 -10.63
N ASP A 12 -0.35 12.47 -10.74
CA ASP A 12 0.51 11.76 -9.78
C ASP A 12 1.91 12.39 -9.73
N LYS A 13 2.47 12.71 -10.89
CA LYS A 13 3.77 13.38 -11.02
C LYS A 13 3.80 14.72 -10.28
N ASN A 14 2.78 15.56 -10.50
CA ASN A 14 2.66 16.85 -9.81
C ASN A 14 2.51 16.68 -8.29
N ASP A 15 1.72 15.71 -7.83
CA ASP A 15 1.50 15.44 -6.40
C ASP A 15 2.76 14.88 -5.73
N ILE A 16 3.50 14.00 -6.42
CA ILE A 16 4.80 13.48 -5.96
C ILE A 16 5.79 14.63 -5.82
N GLU A 17 5.92 15.50 -6.83
CA GLU A 17 6.82 16.64 -6.78
C GLU A 17 6.44 17.59 -5.63
N PHE A 18 5.15 17.89 -5.47
CA PHE A 18 4.65 18.67 -4.34
C PHE A 18 5.02 18.05 -2.99
N GLY A 19 4.78 16.74 -2.81
CA GLY A 19 5.12 16.04 -1.58
C GLY A 19 6.62 16.07 -1.28
N LEU A 20 7.45 15.82 -2.29
CA LEU A 20 8.91 15.85 -2.17
C LEU A 20 9.42 17.23 -1.75
N LEU A 21 8.88 18.31 -2.34
CA LEU A 21 9.25 19.69 -1.98
C LEU A 21 8.84 20.07 -0.55
N ASN A 22 7.79 19.44 -0.02
CA ASN A 22 7.34 19.62 1.36
C ASN A 22 7.98 18.63 2.34
N GLY A 23 8.90 17.78 1.88
CA GLY A 23 9.68 16.89 2.75
C GLY A 23 8.86 15.74 3.34
N VAL A 24 7.91 15.17 2.58
CA VAL A 24 7.20 13.95 3.03
C VAL A 24 8.17 12.80 3.26
N ASP A 25 7.97 12.07 4.35
CA ASP A 25 8.83 10.93 4.71
C ASP A 25 8.48 9.65 3.95
N THR A 26 7.25 9.55 3.41
CA THR A 26 6.73 8.33 2.81
C THR A 26 5.79 8.65 1.65
N ILE A 27 5.89 7.88 0.57
CA ILE A 27 4.97 7.89 -0.57
C ILE A 27 4.35 6.50 -0.72
N CYS A 28 3.02 6.44 -0.71
CA CYS A 28 2.25 5.21 -0.92
C CYS A 28 1.66 5.18 -2.34
N LEU A 29 2.21 4.35 -3.23
CA LEU A 29 1.70 4.21 -4.59
C LEU A 29 0.42 3.38 -4.58
N SER A 30 -0.64 3.89 -5.21
CA SER A 30 -1.94 3.20 -5.30
C SER A 30 -1.99 2.21 -6.46
N TYR A 31 -2.82 1.17 -6.32
CA TYR A 31 -3.10 0.15 -7.34
C TYR A 31 -1.84 -0.46 -7.96
N VAL A 32 -0.83 -0.78 -7.15
CA VAL A 32 0.41 -1.38 -7.63
C VAL A 32 0.11 -2.77 -8.17
N THR A 33 0.47 -3.00 -9.43
CA THR A 33 0.27 -4.27 -10.14
C THR A 33 1.56 -5.07 -10.23
N SER A 34 2.72 -4.41 -10.20
CA SER A 34 4.02 -5.04 -10.45
C SER A 34 5.19 -4.25 -9.85
N GLU A 35 6.39 -4.85 -9.87
CA GLU A 35 7.61 -4.16 -9.45
C GLU A 35 8.00 -3.00 -10.38
N SER A 36 7.59 -3.03 -11.66
CA SER A 36 7.90 -1.94 -12.60
C SER A 36 7.23 -0.64 -12.21
N ASP A 37 6.03 -0.67 -11.62
CA ASP A 37 5.31 0.52 -11.18
C ASP A 37 6.12 1.26 -10.08
N ILE A 38 6.76 0.49 -9.20
CA ILE A 38 7.62 1.01 -8.12
C ILE A 38 8.94 1.53 -8.68
N ILE A 39 9.50 0.85 -9.68
CA ILE A 39 10.71 1.31 -10.36
C ILE A 39 10.45 2.64 -11.06
N GLU A 40 9.34 2.76 -11.79
CA GLU A 40 8.93 4.00 -12.46
C GLU A 40 8.81 5.16 -11.46
N LEU A 41 8.16 4.92 -10.31
CA LEU A 41 8.07 5.90 -9.23
C LEU A 41 9.44 6.34 -8.72
N LYS A 42 10.34 5.39 -8.45
CA LYS A 42 11.70 5.69 -7.98
C LYS A 42 12.51 6.47 -9.01
N GLU A 43 12.38 6.12 -10.29
CA GLU A 43 13.03 6.86 -11.38
C GLU A 43 12.53 8.30 -11.48
N TYR A 44 11.21 8.50 -11.38
CA TYR A 44 10.63 9.83 -11.39
C TYR A 44 11.09 10.67 -10.18
N ILE A 45 11.07 10.11 -8.96
CA ILE A 45 11.58 10.79 -7.76
C ILE A 45 13.06 11.18 -7.95
N ASN A 46 13.89 10.26 -8.45
CA ASN A 46 15.30 10.54 -8.73
C ASN A 46 15.48 11.67 -9.75
N LYS A 47 14.60 11.78 -10.75
CA LYS A 47 14.61 12.87 -11.73
C LYS A 47 14.30 14.23 -11.06
N VAL A 48 13.32 14.28 -10.16
CA VAL A 48 12.98 15.50 -9.40
C VAL A 48 14.15 15.90 -8.49
N LYS A 49 14.73 14.93 -7.78
CA LYS A 49 15.89 15.13 -6.88
C LYS A 49 17.13 15.67 -7.58
N LYS A 50 17.38 15.28 -8.85
CA LYS A 50 18.50 15.85 -9.64
C LYS A 50 18.43 17.38 -9.75
N HIS A 51 17.22 17.96 -9.73
CA HIS A 51 17.02 19.41 -9.78
C HIS A 51 16.88 20.03 -8.37
N ASN A 52 16.75 19.20 -7.33
CA ASN A 52 16.50 19.59 -5.95
C ASN A 52 17.32 18.70 -4.99
N PRO A 53 18.66 18.86 -4.93
CA PRO A 53 19.56 17.94 -4.23
C PRO A 53 19.34 17.87 -2.71
N GLN A 54 18.63 18.83 -2.12
CA GLN A 54 18.23 18.86 -0.72
C GLN A 54 17.10 17.88 -0.37
N ILE A 55 16.39 17.34 -1.37
CA ILE A 55 15.28 16.41 -1.16
C ILE A 55 15.82 15.01 -0.81
N ASN A 56 15.40 14.49 0.33
CA ASN A 56 15.71 13.12 0.74
C ASN A 56 14.85 12.10 -0.03
N MET A 57 15.30 10.83 -0.07
CA MET A 57 14.47 9.77 -0.65
C MET A 57 13.40 9.39 0.38
N PRO A 58 12.10 9.54 0.09
CA PRO A 58 11.06 9.06 0.99
C PRO A 58 11.05 7.52 1.00
N LYS A 59 10.51 6.92 2.06
CA LYS A 59 10.12 5.51 2.03
C LYS A 59 9.07 5.31 0.94
N ILE A 60 9.18 4.23 0.18
CA ILE A 60 8.26 3.86 -0.89
C ILE A 60 7.42 2.67 -0.46
N TRP A 61 6.11 2.87 -0.39
CA TRP A 61 5.15 1.84 -0.01
C TRP A 61 4.26 1.49 -1.19
N ALA A 62 3.98 0.20 -1.38
CA ALA A 62 2.98 -0.25 -2.34
C ALA A 62 1.65 -0.49 -1.65
N LYS A 63 0.57 0.02 -2.24
CA LYS A 63 -0.80 -0.33 -1.86
C LYS A 63 -1.25 -1.54 -2.68
N ILE A 64 -1.51 -2.65 -2.00
CA ILE A 64 -2.02 -3.89 -2.59
C ILE A 64 -3.55 -3.82 -2.58
N GLU A 65 -4.10 -3.53 -3.76
CA GLU A 65 -5.50 -3.14 -3.97
C GLU A 65 -6.15 -3.85 -5.16
N CYS A 66 -5.40 -4.71 -5.86
CA CYS A 66 -5.86 -5.44 -7.05
C CYS A 66 -5.30 -6.86 -7.12
N LYS A 67 -5.90 -7.72 -7.96
CA LYS A 67 -5.47 -9.12 -8.12
C LYS A 67 -4.04 -9.22 -8.62
N GLU A 68 -3.66 -8.39 -9.57
CA GLU A 68 -2.31 -8.36 -10.14
C GLU A 68 -1.27 -8.07 -9.06
N GLY A 69 -1.54 -7.10 -8.19
CA GLY A 69 -0.68 -6.79 -7.04
C GLY A 69 -0.53 -7.95 -6.05
N ILE A 70 -1.59 -8.75 -5.86
CA ILE A 70 -1.53 -9.97 -5.03
C ILE A 70 -0.68 -11.04 -5.72
N LEU A 71 -0.91 -11.29 -7.01
CA LEU A 71 -0.17 -12.30 -7.78
C LEU A 71 1.34 -11.97 -7.88
N ASN A 72 1.66 -10.68 -8.04
CA ASN A 72 3.03 -10.18 -8.15
C ASN A 72 3.61 -9.72 -6.80
N PHE A 73 2.96 -10.05 -5.68
CA PHE A 73 3.33 -9.53 -4.37
C PHE A 73 4.81 -9.75 -4.03
N ASP A 74 5.35 -10.93 -4.34
CA ASP A 74 6.72 -11.27 -4.00
C ASP A 74 7.78 -10.48 -4.81
N SER A 75 7.46 -10.00 -6.01
CA SER A 75 8.34 -9.11 -6.78
C SER A 75 8.24 -7.68 -6.26
N ILE A 76 7.02 -7.17 -6.06
CA ILE A 76 6.75 -5.86 -5.45
C ILE A 76 7.46 -5.74 -4.10
N LEU A 77 7.35 -6.75 -3.25
CA LEU A 77 7.94 -6.77 -1.92
C LEU A 77 9.47 -6.62 -1.95
N LYS A 78 10.16 -7.01 -3.02
CA LYS A 78 11.62 -6.83 -3.12
C LYS A 78 12.01 -5.37 -3.29
N VAL A 79 11.15 -4.57 -3.91
CA VAL A 79 11.49 -3.21 -4.35
C VAL A 79 10.84 -2.11 -3.51
N VAL A 80 10.00 -2.42 -2.52
CA VAL A 80 9.37 -1.44 -1.62
C VAL A 80 9.94 -1.47 -0.21
N ASP A 81 9.75 -0.39 0.55
CA ASP A 81 10.11 -0.31 1.97
C ASP A 81 9.00 -0.88 2.87
N GLY A 82 7.74 -0.79 2.43
CA GLY A 82 6.58 -1.30 3.15
C GLY A 82 5.40 -1.62 2.24
N ILE A 83 4.40 -2.26 2.82
CA ILE A 83 3.14 -2.63 2.15
C ILE A 83 1.98 -2.00 2.89
N MET A 84 0.99 -1.51 2.14
CA MET A 84 -0.34 -1.18 2.65
C MET A 84 -1.37 -2.11 1.99
N LEU A 85 -2.11 -2.88 2.78
CA LEU A 85 -3.19 -3.73 2.28
C LEU A 85 -4.49 -2.94 2.26
N GLY A 86 -4.99 -2.61 1.06
CA GLY A 86 -6.24 -1.87 0.88
C GLY A 86 -7.43 -2.83 0.75
N ARG A 87 -7.99 -3.28 1.88
CA ARG A 87 -9.07 -4.29 1.89
C ARG A 87 -10.32 -3.85 1.13
N GLY A 88 -10.62 -2.56 1.14
CA GLY A 88 -11.84 -2.03 0.54
C GLY A 88 -11.84 -2.05 -0.97
N ASP A 89 -10.70 -1.73 -1.59
CA ASP A 89 -10.53 -1.85 -3.04
C ASP A 89 -10.58 -3.32 -3.48
N LEU A 90 -10.03 -4.23 -2.66
CA LEU A 90 -10.07 -5.66 -2.92
C LEU A 90 -11.48 -6.26 -2.95
N LEU A 91 -12.49 -5.64 -2.30
CA LEU A 91 -13.90 -6.08 -2.41
C LEU A 91 -14.45 -5.96 -3.83
N SER A 92 -13.87 -5.09 -4.67
CA SER A 92 -14.27 -4.95 -6.08
C SER A 92 -13.56 -5.97 -6.98
N GLU A 93 -12.58 -6.69 -6.44
CA GLU A 93 -11.70 -7.58 -7.18
C GLU A 93 -11.95 -9.03 -6.78
N LEU A 94 -12.09 -9.32 -5.49
CA LEU A 94 -12.19 -10.66 -4.92
C LEU A 94 -13.55 -10.88 -4.25
N ASP A 95 -13.91 -12.15 -4.02
CA ASP A 95 -14.99 -12.48 -3.10
C ASP A 95 -14.60 -12.03 -1.68
N ILE A 96 -15.56 -11.54 -0.91
CA ILE A 96 -15.35 -11.09 0.47
C ILE A 96 -14.74 -12.19 1.35
N ILE A 97 -15.04 -13.46 1.07
CA ILE A 97 -14.50 -14.60 1.80
C ILE A 97 -13.01 -14.81 1.50
N GLU A 98 -12.51 -14.37 0.35
CA GLU A 98 -11.09 -14.53 -0.04
C GLU A 98 -10.17 -13.52 0.67
N ILE A 99 -10.69 -12.33 1.03
CA ILE A 99 -9.90 -11.23 1.58
C ILE A 99 -9.14 -11.61 2.87
N PRO A 100 -9.77 -12.28 3.87
CA PRO A 100 -9.04 -12.75 5.06
C PRO A 100 -7.86 -13.67 4.73
N PHE A 101 -7.99 -14.56 3.74
CA PHE A 101 -6.91 -15.47 3.35
C PHE A 101 -5.73 -14.72 2.72
N VAL A 102 -6.02 -13.76 1.84
CA VAL A 102 -5.00 -12.88 1.24
C VAL A 102 -4.28 -12.08 2.32
N GLN A 103 -5.02 -11.53 3.29
CA GLN A 103 -4.44 -10.80 4.41
C GLN A 103 -3.48 -11.67 5.22
N ASP A 104 -3.89 -12.88 5.62
CA ASP A 104 -3.05 -13.79 6.39
C ASP A 104 -1.78 -14.20 5.63
N GLU A 105 -1.89 -14.44 4.32
CA GLU A 105 -0.72 -14.73 3.48
C GLU A 105 0.25 -13.56 3.44
N ILE A 106 -0.25 -12.34 3.22
CA ILE A 106 0.56 -11.12 3.19
C ILE A 106 1.23 -10.89 4.55
N ILE A 107 0.51 -10.99 5.67
CA ILE A 107 1.09 -10.87 7.02
C ILE A 107 2.24 -11.86 7.21
N ARG A 108 2.05 -13.12 6.82
CA ARG A 108 3.09 -14.15 6.94
C ARG A 108 4.33 -13.81 6.11
N LYS A 109 4.14 -13.37 4.85
CA LYS A 109 5.25 -12.97 3.97
C LYS A 109 5.98 -11.72 4.47
N MET A 110 5.25 -10.72 4.98
CA MET A 110 5.81 -9.49 5.54
C MET A 110 6.68 -9.77 6.77
N LYS A 111 6.20 -10.62 7.70
CA LYS A 111 6.97 -11.08 8.86
C LYS A 111 8.27 -11.77 8.45
N ALA A 112 8.21 -12.64 7.45
CA ALA A 112 9.39 -13.35 6.95
C ALA A 112 10.45 -12.41 6.33
N LYS A 113 10.03 -11.23 5.85
CA LYS A 113 10.93 -10.21 5.28
C LYS A 113 11.31 -9.08 6.25
N ASN A 114 10.74 -9.08 7.46
CA ASN A 114 10.95 -8.02 8.45
C ASN A 114 10.68 -6.61 7.88
N LYS A 115 9.61 -6.47 7.09
CA LYS A 115 9.15 -5.20 6.51
C LYS A 115 7.85 -4.74 7.18
N GLU A 116 7.61 -3.44 7.15
CA GLU A 116 6.44 -2.80 7.77
C GLU A 116 5.18 -3.01 6.93
N LEU A 117 4.06 -3.36 7.59
CA LEU A 117 2.75 -3.58 6.98
C LEU A 117 1.71 -2.65 7.61
N ILE A 118 0.91 -1.97 6.78
CA ILE A 118 -0.30 -1.27 7.22
C ILE A 118 -1.51 -2.03 6.68
N ILE A 119 -2.45 -2.38 7.55
CA ILE A 119 -3.77 -2.84 7.13
C ILE A 119 -4.68 -1.63 7.07
N ALA A 120 -5.17 -1.31 5.87
CA ALA A 120 -5.98 -0.13 5.61
C ALA A 120 -7.41 -0.51 5.26
N THR A 121 -8.32 0.44 5.52
CA THR A 121 -9.77 0.37 5.28
C THR A 121 -10.51 -0.69 6.11
N TYR A 122 -11.79 -0.42 6.39
CA TYR A 122 -12.67 -1.31 7.15
C TYR A 122 -12.17 -1.75 8.54
N VAL A 123 -11.25 -0.99 9.16
CA VAL A 123 -10.70 -1.30 10.49
C VAL A 123 -11.70 -0.92 11.60
N LEU A 124 -12.26 0.28 11.54
CA LEU A 124 -13.29 0.81 12.45
C LEU A 124 -14.42 1.45 11.64
N ASP A 125 -14.91 0.75 10.61
CA ASP A 125 -15.83 1.32 9.61
C ASP A 125 -17.16 1.76 10.22
N SER A 126 -17.67 1.02 11.20
CA SER A 126 -18.91 1.36 11.89
C SER A 126 -18.85 2.72 12.59
N MET A 127 -17.65 3.19 12.94
CA MET A 127 -17.46 4.48 13.60
C MET A 127 -17.67 5.69 12.67
N ARG A 128 -17.92 5.48 11.37
CA ARG A 128 -18.40 6.56 10.48
C ARG A 128 -19.80 7.03 10.84
N SER A 129 -20.63 6.15 11.41
CA SER A 129 -22.04 6.41 11.73
C SER A 129 -22.42 6.09 13.18
N SER A 130 -21.47 5.61 14.00
CA SER A 130 -21.65 5.26 15.41
C SER A 130 -20.53 5.84 16.26
N PHE A 131 -20.81 6.14 17.53
CA PHE A 131 -19.79 6.59 18.49
C PHE A 131 -18.88 5.45 19.00
N SER A 132 -19.32 4.20 18.86
CA SER A 132 -18.59 3.02 19.34
C SER A 132 -18.42 1.98 18.24
N PRO A 133 -17.25 1.31 18.17
CA PRO A 133 -17.01 0.27 17.19
C PRO A 133 -17.80 -0.99 17.51
N ARG A 134 -17.91 -1.89 16.53
CA ARG A 134 -18.48 -3.22 16.74
C ARG A 134 -17.45 -4.12 17.43
N ILE A 135 -17.93 -5.11 18.19
CA ILE A 135 -17.06 -6.12 18.81
C ILE A 135 -16.18 -6.80 17.75
N SER A 136 -16.74 -7.12 16.58
CA SER A 136 -16.00 -7.73 15.48
C SER A 136 -14.82 -6.88 14.98
N GLU A 137 -14.92 -5.56 15.00
CA GLU A 137 -13.85 -4.65 14.58
C GLU A 137 -12.75 -4.56 15.65
N VAL A 138 -13.15 -4.57 16.92
CA VAL A 138 -12.21 -4.63 18.05
C VAL A 138 -11.47 -5.97 18.07
N ASP A 139 -12.16 -7.08 17.80
CA ASP A 139 -11.56 -8.41 17.71
C ASP A 139 -10.54 -8.49 16.56
N ASP A 140 -10.84 -7.89 15.40
CA ASP A 140 -9.91 -7.80 14.26
C ASP A 140 -8.63 -7.04 14.64
N LEU A 141 -8.78 -5.85 15.26
CA LEU A 141 -7.65 -5.07 15.79
C LEU A 141 -6.83 -5.83 16.83
N TYR A 142 -7.49 -6.50 17.77
CA TYR A 142 -6.82 -7.31 18.77
C TYR A 142 -5.99 -8.42 18.11
N ASN A 143 -6.53 -9.08 17.09
CA ASN A 143 -5.81 -10.10 16.34
C ASN A 143 -4.60 -9.53 15.61
N PHE A 144 -4.67 -8.33 15.04
CA PHE A 144 -3.51 -7.67 14.42
C PHE A 144 -2.39 -7.39 15.42
N ILE A 145 -2.73 -6.79 16.57
CA ILE A 145 -1.77 -6.47 17.62
C ILE A 145 -1.15 -7.75 18.18
N LYS A 146 -1.98 -8.77 18.47
CA LYS A 146 -1.52 -10.08 18.96
C LYS A 146 -0.56 -10.74 17.99
N ASN A 147 -0.82 -10.62 16.70
CA ASN A 147 0.03 -11.17 15.67
C ASN A 147 1.26 -10.31 15.36
N LYS A 148 1.47 -9.15 16.02
CA LYS A 148 2.56 -8.22 15.69
C LYS A 148 2.61 -7.90 14.20
N VAL A 149 1.43 -7.59 13.64
CA VAL A 149 1.35 -6.89 12.37
C VAL A 149 1.91 -5.49 12.56
#